data_AF-A0A351R8T7-F1
#
_entry.id   AF-A0A351R8T7-F1
#
_cell.length_a   1.000
_cell.length_b   1.000
_cell.length_c   1.000
_cell.angle_alpha   90.00
_cell.angle_beta   90.00
_cell.angle_gamma   90.00
#
_symmetry.space_group_name_H-M   'P 1'
#
loop_
_entity.id
_entity.type
_entity.pdbx_description
1 polymer ?
#
loop_
_entity_poly.entity_id
_entity_poly.type
_entity_poly.pdbx_seq_one_letter_code
_entity_poly.pdbx_strand_id
1 'polypeptide(L)'
;MKLARLSAVFLFFIISGCAMSIPQAKNFAPTSQKKAMAAQHWGMIATDAVDQTRLAIAKQSTLNSSPLYVSDNGSTDFGRAFRKYMIAGLIDAGYTVSATKEGAIEVGYEAQV
;
A
#
# COMPACT_ATOMS: atom_id res chain seq x y z
N MET A 1 -56.40 25.57 -2.80
CA MET A 1 -55.20 26.29 -3.31
C MET A 1 -54.01 26.32 -2.33
N LYS A 2 -54.20 26.34 -0.99
CA LYS A 2 -53.08 26.38 -0.02
C LYS A 2 -52.30 25.06 0.12
N LEU A 3 -52.98 23.90 0.06
CA LEU A 3 -52.35 22.57 0.12
C LEU A 3 -51.47 22.23 -1.10
N ALA A 4 -51.88 22.64 -2.30
CA ALA A 4 -51.08 22.46 -3.52
C ALA A 4 -49.76 23.27 -3.49
N ARG A 5 -49.77 24.44 -2.86
CA ARG A 5 -48.56 25.26 -2.68
C ARG A 5 -47.60 24.63 -1.67
N LEU A 6 -48.11 23.99 -0.62
CA LEU A 6 -47.29 23.30 0.39
C LEU A 6 -46.62 22.05 -0.17
N SER A 7 -47.32 21.30 -1.03
CA SER A 7 -46.78 20.11 -1.69
C SER A 7 -45.68 20.46 -2.70
N ALA A 8 -45.81 21.58 -3.42
CA ALA A 8 -44.78 22.06 -4.34
C ALA A 8 -43.48 22.47 -3.64
N VAL A 9 -43.55 23.08 -2.45
CA VAL A 9 -42.34 23.44 -1.67
C VAL A 9 -41.63 22.19 -1.16
N PHE A 10 -42.37 21.17 -0.71
CA PHE A 10 -41.77 19.93 -0.22
C PHE A 10 -41.05 19.16 -1.33
N LEU A 11 -41.61 19.13 -2.54
CA LEU A 11 -40.98 18.51 -3.70
C LEU A 11 -39.65 19.20 -4.08
N PHE A 12 -39.57 20.52 -3.93
CA PHE A 12 -38.37 21.30 -4.25
C PHE A 12 -37.19 21.00 -3.30
N PHE A 13 -37.48 20.72 -2.03
CA PHE A 13 -36.48 20.33 -1.04
C PHE A 13 -35.86 18.95 -1.33
N ILE A 14 -36.65 17.99 -1.83
CA ILE A 14 -36.17 16.63 -2.12
C ILE A 14 -35.20 16.63 -3.32
N ILE A 15 -35.43 17.49 -4.32
CA ILE A 15 -34.61 17.50 -5.55
C ILE A 15 -33.25 18.20 -5.31
N SER A 16 -33.15 19.08 -4.31
CA SER A 16 -31.91 19.82 -4.01
C SER A 16 -30.81 18.96 -3.35
N GLY A 17 -31.16 17.76 -2.84
CA GLY A 17 -30.19 16.83 -2.22
C GLY A 17 -29.30 16.08 -3.21
N CYS A 18 -29.68 15.98 -4.48
CA CYS A 18 -28.91 15.23 -5.50
C CYS A 18 -27.70 16.00 -6.05
N ALA A 19 -27.53 17.29 -5.71
CA ALA A 19 -26.44 18.14 -6.20
C ALA A 19 -25.24 18.20 -5.25
N MET A 20 -25.19 17.35 -4.21
CA MET A 20 -24.07 17.35 -3.27
C MET A 20 -22.82 16.79 -3.96
N SER A 21 -21.89 17.69 -4.33
CA SER A 21 -20.61 17.32 -4.92
C SER A 21 -19.80 16.52 -3.90
N ILE A 22 -19.73 15.21 -4.10
CA ILE A 22 -18.87 14.32 -3.33
C ILE A 22 -17.42 14.78 -3.58
N PRO A 23 -16.58 14.93 -2.54
CA PRO A 23 -15.17 15.26 -2.72
C PRO A 23 -14.52 14.28 -3.70
N GLN A 24 -14.20 14.75 -4.90
CA GLN A 24 -13.47 13.98 -5.89
C GLN A 24 -12.00 14.02 -5.51
N ALA A 25 -11.33 12.85 -5.52
CA ALA A 25 -9.88 12.80 -5.40
C ALA A 25 -9.28 13.64 -6.54
N LYS A 26 -8.65 14.77 -6.19
CA LYS A 26 -7.93 15.58 -7.18
C LYS A 26 -6.62 14.86 -7.49
N ASN A 27 -6.48 14.41 -8.73
CA ASN A 27 -5.20 13.90 -9.22
C ASN A 27 -4.19 15.05 -9.28
N PHE A 28 -2.94 14.78 -8.90
CA PHE A 28 -1.84 15.71 -9.07
C PHE A 28 -1.64 16.03 -10.56
N ALA A 29 -1.17 17.25 -10.87
CA ALA A 29 -0.83 17.61 -12.24
C ALA A 29 0.15 16.57 -12.82
N PRO A 30 -0.10 16.05 -14.04
CA PRO A 30 0.76 15.03 -14.62
C PRO A 30 2.16 15.59 -14.83
N THR A 31 3.10 15.19 -13.96
CA THR A 31 4.53 15.44 -14.16
C THR A 31 5.05 14.58 -15.31
N SER A 32 6.04 15.08 -16.04
CA SER A 32 6.68 14.35 -17.14
C SER A 32 7.38 13.06 -16.68
N GLN A 33 7.68 12.93 -15.39
CA GLN A 33 8.45 11.82 -14.82
C GLN A 33 7.57 10.77 -14.13
N LYS A 34 6.65 10.15 -14.89
CA LYS A 34 5.73 9.10 -14.39
C LYS A 34 6.44 7.95 -13.67
N LYS A 35 7.65 7.58 -14.11
CA LYS A 35 8.47 6.51 -13.51
C LYS A 35 8.96 6.86 -12.10
N ALA A 36 9.33 8.12 -11.85
CA ALA A 36 9.79 8.56 -10.54
C ALA A 36 8.65 8.55 -9.51
N MET A 37 7.44 8.97 -9.90
CA MET A 37 6.26 8.88 -9.02
C MET A 37 5.86 7.43 -8.75
N ALA A 38 5.90 6.56 -9.76
CA ALA A 38 5.63 5.13 -9.56
C ALA A 38 6.63 4.51 -8.57
N ALA A 39 7.93 4.80 -8.73
CA ALA A 39 8.97 4.33 -7.82
C ALA A 39 8.79 4.85 -6.38
N GLN A 40 8.33 6.10 -6.20
CA GLN A 40 8.00 6.63 -4.88
C GLN A 40 6.84 5.85 -4.23
N HIS A 41 5.80 5.54 -5.00
CA HIS A 41 4.66 4.78 -4.48
C HIS A 41 5.03 3.32 -4.16
N TRP A 42 5.94 2.72 -4.94
CA TRP A 42 6.46 1.38 -4.68
C TRP A 42 7.17 1.25 -3.33
N GLY A 43 7.89 2.30 -2.92
CA GLY A 43 8.52 2.35 -1.60
C GLY A 43 7.50 2.30 -0.46
N MET A 44 6.38 3.02 -0.58
CA MET A 44 5.32 3.03 0.44
C MET A 44 4.67 1.66 0.64
N ILE A 45 4.38 0.94 -0.46
CA ILE A 45 3.82 -0.43 -0.38
C ILE A 45 4.83 -1.37 0.29
N ALA A 46 6.12 -1.25 -0.05
CA ALA A 46 7.16 -2.07 0.57
C ALA A 46 7.33 -1.75 2.07
N THR A 47 7.23 -0.48 2.48
CA THR A 47 7.29 -0.09 3.90
C THR A 47 6.18 -0.75 4.70
N ASP A 48 4.94 -0.73 4.22
CA ASP A 48 3.84 -1.42 4.90
C ASP A 48 4.08 -2.93 4.99
N ALA A 49 4.56 -3.56 3.90
CA ALA A 49 4.90 -4.98 3.91
C ALA A 49 6.01 -5.33 4.93
N VAL A 50 7.01 -4.46 5.09
CA VAL A 50 8.06 -4.61 6.12
C VAL A 50 7.45 -4.54 7.52
N ASP A 51 6.56 -3.56 7.77
CA ASP A 51 5.90 -3.42 9.07
C ASP A 51 5.03 -4.63 9.41
N GLN A 52 4.25 -5.15 8.45
CA GLN A 52 3.47 -6.36 8.66
C GLN A 52 4.37 -7.58 8.92
N THR A 53 5.50 -7.68 8.21
CA THR A 53 6.48 -8.75 8.42
C THR A 53 7.08 -8.68 9.84
N ARG A 54 7.46 -7.48 10.30
CA ARG A 54 7.96 -7.23 11.65
C ARG A 54 6.94 -7.66 12.71
N LEU A 55 5.67 -7.28 12.53
CA LEU A 55 4.59 -7.67 13.43
C LEU A 55 4.36 -9.19 13.46
N ALA A 56 4.49 -9.86 12.32
CA ALA A 56 4.37 -11.32 12.25
C ALA A 56 5.53 -12.01 12.99
N ILE A 57 6.77 -11.58 12.76
CA ILE A 57 7.96 -12.13 13.43
C ILE A 57 7.91 -11.88 14.94
N ALA A 58 7.50 -10.68 15.38
CA ALA A 58 7.41 -10.35 16.80
C ALA A 58 6.44 -11.24 17.58
N LYS A 59 5.42 -11.82 16.92
CA LYS A 59 4.50 -12.80 17.53
C LYS A 59 5.15 -14.18 17.72
N GLN A 60 6.27 -14.45 17.07
CA GLN A 60 6.97 -15.72 17.09
C GLN A 60 8.37 -15.52 17.69
N SER A 61 8.45 -15.61 19.01
CA SER A 61 9.66 -15.36 19.81
C SER A 61 10.88 -16.20 19.38
N THR A 62 10.68 -17.36 18.76
CA THR A 62 11.74 -18.23 18.25
C THR A 62 12.41 -17.72 16.97
N LEU A 63 11.76 -16.81 16.23
CA LEU A 63 12.24 -16.32 14.93
C LEU A 63 13.05 -15.03 15.04
N ASN A 64 12.98 -14.32 16.17
CA ASN A 64 13.60 -13.00 16.35
C ASN A 64 15.14 -12.98 16.15
N SER A 65 15.82 -14.12 16.34
CA SER A 65 17.28 -14.21 16.20
C SER A 65 17.74 -14.88 14.90
N SER A 66 16.83 -15.37 14.08
CA SER A 66 17.19 -16.07 12.83
C SER A 66 17.35 -15.08 11.68
N PRO A 67 18.34 -15.26 10.79
CA PRO A 67 18.47 -14.41 9.61
C PRO A 67 17.26 -14.61 8.68
N LEU A 68 16.84 -13.54 8.03
CA LEU A 68 15.74 -13.53 7.07
C LEU A 68 16.31 -13.58 5.64
N TYR A 69 15.68 -14.35 4.77
CA TYR A 69 15.99 -14.35 3.34
C TYR A 69 14.76 -13.88 2.57
N VAL A 70 14.87 -12.74 1.88
CA VAL A 70 13.78 -12.24 1.04
C VAL A 70 13.83 -12.97 -0.31
N SER A 71 12.76 -13.68 -0.64
CA SER A 71 12.71 -14.55 -1.83
C SER A 71 13.04 -13.78 -3.11
N ASP A 72 13.70 -14.44 -4.07
CA ASP A 72 14.06 -13.81 -5.35
C ASP A 72 13.05 -14.13 -6.45
N ASN A 73 11.77 -13.82 -6.18
CA ASN A 73 10.65 -14.20 -7.05
C ASN A 73 10.21 -13.06 -8.00
N GLY A 74 10.91 -11.92 -7.99
CA GLY A 74 10.55 -10.71 -8.72
C GLY A 74 10.92 -10.78 -10.19
N SER A 75 10.00 -11.21 -11.06
CA SER A 75 10.20 -11.19 -12.52
C SER A 75 10.00 -9.80 -13.13
N THR A 76 9.26 -8.92 -12.47
CA THR A 76 8.90 -7.57 -12.96
C THR A 76 9.80 -6.49 -12.39
N ASP A 77 9.84 -5.31 -13.03
CA ASP A 77 10.58 -4.15 -12.53
C ASP A 77 10.15 -3.77 -11.11
N PHE A 78 8.84 -3.79 -10.88
CA PHE A 78 8.27 -3.57 -9.55
C PHE A 78 8.71 -4.66 -8.58
N GLY A 79 8.60 -5.96 -8.93
CA GLY A 79 9.00 -7.06 -8.05
C GLY A 79 10.48 -6.97 -7.63
N ARG A 80 11.38 -6.65 -8.57
CA ARG A 80 12.81 -6.46 -8.26
C ARG A 80 13.06 -5.25 -7.35
N ALA A 81 12.36 -4.14 -7.58
CA ALA A 81 12.47 -2.96 -6.73
C ALA A 81 11.88 -3.22 -5.33
N PHE A 82 10.71 -3.87 -5.27
CA PHE A 82 10.02 -4.26 -4.05
C PHE A 82 10.92 -5.15 -3.17
N ARG A 83 11.60 -6.14 -3.76
CA ARG A 83 12.59 -6.96 -3.05
C ARG A 83 13.68 -6.12 -2.40
N LYS A 84 14.23 -5.15 -3.13
CA LYS A 84 15.29 -4.26 -2.61
C LYS A 84 14.78 -3.41 -1.46
N TYR A 85 13.57 -2.87 -1.57
CA TYR A 85 12.94 -2.13 -0.47
C TYR A 85 12.66 -3.00 0.75
N MET A 86 12.18 -4.23 0.57
CA MET A 86 12.00 -5.20 1.65
C MET A 86 13.32 -5.49 2.38
N ILE A 87 14.39 -5.78 1.64
CA ILE A 87 15.72 -6.02 2.21
C ILE A 87 16.18 -4.79 3.01
N ALA A 88 16.13 -3.61 2.41
CA ALA A 88 16.57 -2.37 3.07
C ALA A 88 15.75 -2.07 4.33
N GLY A 89 14.41 -2.17 4.26
CA GLY A 89 13.53 -1.89 5.39
C GLY A 89 13.64 -2.91 6.51
N LEU A 90 13.89 -4.19 6.21
CA LEU A 90 14.14 -5.20 7.25
C LEU A 90 15.48 -4.97 7.95
N ILE A 91 16.52 -4.57 7.22
CA ILE A 91 17.81 -4.18 7.80
C ILE A 91 17.65 -2.94 8.69
N ASP A 92 16.93 -1.92 8.20
CA ASP A 92 16.63 -0.70 8.95
C ASP A 92 15.83 -0.99 10.24
N ALA A 93 14.92 -1.95 10.18
CA ALA A 93 14.18 -2.46 11.34
C ALA A 93 15.01 -3.34 12.30
N GLY A 94 16.29 -3.57 12.01
CA GLY A 94 17.23 -4.29 12.88
C GLY A 94 17.30 -5.81 12.66
N TYR A 95 16.70 -6.33 11.60
CA TYR A 95 16.80 -7.76 11.26
C TYR A 95 18.08 -8.07 10.48
N THR A 96 18.66 -9.24 10.74
CA THR A 96 19.74 -9.77 9.89
C THR A 96 19.13 -10.32 8.61
N VAL A 97 19.55 -9.82 7.45
CA VAL A 97 19.08 -10.32 6.15
C VAL A 97 20.20 -11.09 5.45
N SER A 98 19.95 -12.36 5.14
CA SER A 98 20.87 -13.23 4.41
C SER A 98 20.74 -13.03 2.90
N ALA A 99 21.87 -13.16 2.20
CA ALA A 99 21.93 -13.19 0.73
C ALA A 99 21.49 -14.54 0.15
N THR A 100 21.50 -15.61 0.95
CA THR A 100 21.16 -16.97 0.54
C THR A 100 20.09 -17.58 1.46
N LYS A 101 19.41 -18.61 0.97
CA LYS A 101 18.27 -19.23 1.66
C LYS A 101 18.71 -20.16 2.79
N GLU A 102 19.94 -20.68 2.74
CA GLU A 102 20.42 -21.71 3.65
C GLU A 102 20.51 -21.18 5.09
N GLY A 103 19.80 -21.84 6.01
CA GLY A 103 19.78 -21.44 7.43
C GLY A 103 19.02 -20.15 7.74
N ALA A 104 18.31 -19.58 6.76
CA ALA A 104 17.51 -18.37 6.91
C ALA A 104 16.01 -18.66 6.81
N ILE A 105 15.20 -17.83 7.47
CA ILE A 105 13.74 -17.85 7.34
C ILE A 105 13.37 -17.13 6.05
N GLU A 106 12.67 -17.83 5.16
CA GLU A 106 12.22 -17.25 3.92
C GLU A 106 11.04 -16.29 4.14
N VAL A 107 11.22 -15.05 3.70
CA VAL A 107 10.15 -14.05 3.55
C VAL A 107 9.75 -14.04 2.08
N GLY A 108 8.70 -14.80 1.77
CA GLY A 108 8.11 -14.85 0.44
C GLY A 108 7.28 -13.61 0.14
N TYR A 109 7.39 -13.10 -1.09
CA TYR A 109 6.45 -12.11 -1.63
C TYR A 109 6.05 -12.46 -3.06
N GLU A 110 4.93 -11.90 -3.50
CA GLU A 110 4.45 -11.96 -4.87
C GLU A 110 3.98 -10.56 -5.30
N ALA A 111 4.30 -10.20 -6.53
CA ALA A 111 3.94 -8.91 -7.11
C ALA A 111 3.34 -9.14 -8.49
N GLN A 112 2.04 -8.88 -8.63
CA GLN A 112 1.31 -8.98 -9.90
C GLN A 112 1.17 -7.57 -10.49
N VAL A 113 1.78 -7.34 -11.65
CA VAL A 113 1.74 -6.06 -12.39
C VAL A 113 1.55 -6.30 -13.88
#